data_AF-A0A0A0EBD8-F1
#
_entry.id   AF-A0A0A0EBD8-F1
#
_cell.length_a   1.000
_cell.length_b   1.000
_cell.length_c   1.000
_cell.angle_alpha   90.00
_cell.angle_beta   90.00
_cell.angle_gamma   90.00
#
_symmetry.space_group_name_H-M   'P 1'
#
loop_
_entity.id
_entity.type
_entity.pdbx_description
1 polymer ?
#
loop_
_entity_poly.entity_id
_entity_poly.type
_entity_poly.pdbx_seq_one_letter_code
_entity_poly.pdbx_strand_id
1 'polypeptide(L)'
;MTDSAPGSTPALNSRIEGLRDMEPADRRQAIAGAAGLDQSGAAALAGEGVLNLNVANGMIENVIGKFELPLGVAANFLVNGRDYLVPMAVEEPSVVAAASYMAKLARQGGGFTVSCTAPIMRAQVQVIGISDPYGARAAVLAHKDELIEKANSRDTVLVGLGGGCKDIEVEVFAESAIGPMAVVHLLVDVRDAMGANTVNSMAEMLAPRIEEITGGKVRLRILSNLADKRIVTASVRIPPAALDTKSLKGTEVAQGMVEACTLAIIDPYRAATHNKGIMNGIDPVVVATGNDWRAIEAGAHAYAARNGRYTSLTTWEIANDGTLVGTLEMPMALGIVGGATRTHPAAQAALALMQIGSAQELAEVTAAVGLAQNMAALRALSTEGIQRGHMALHARNIAITAGASGADIDRVAKAIVAAGDVSVGRAKQVLESS
;
A
#
# COMPACT_ATOMS: atom_id res chain seq x y z
N MET A 1 -32.11 35.39 21.00
CA MET A 1 -32.28 34.34 19.98
C MET A 1 -30.89 33.96 19.54
N THR A 2 -30.42 32.82 20.03
CA THR A 2 -29.05 32.34 19.89
C THR A 2 -28.88 31.68 18.53
N ASP A 3 -27.97 32.22 17.72
CA ASP A 3 -27.46 31.57 16.51
C ASP A 3 -26.82 30.22 16.85
N SER A 4 -27.36 29.16 16.25
CA SER A 4 -26.77 27.82 16.28
C SER A 4 -25.67 27.74 15.23
N ALA A 5 -24.43 27.53 15.67
CA ALA A 5 -23.29 27.21 14.81
C ALA A 5 -23.59 25.97 13.94
N PRO A 6 -23.07 25.90 12.70
CA PRO A 6 -23.26 24.74 11.83
C PRO A 6 -22.61 23.52 12.47
N GLY A 7 -23.40 22.45 12.65
CA GLY A 7 -22.99 21.22 13.32
C GLY A 7 -21.77 20.60 12.65
N SER A 8 -20.71 20.41 13.44
CA SER A 8 -19.56 19.59 13.06
C SER A 8 -20.05 18.17 12.77
N THR A 9 -19.83 17.68 11.55
CA THR A 9 -20.03 16.26 11.23
C THR A 9 -19.26 15.42 12.26
N PRO A 10 -19.89 14.42 12.92
CA PRO A 10 -19.19 13.61 13.90
C PRO A 10 -17.94 12.99 13.27
N ALA A 11 -16.81 13.04 13.97
CA ALA A 11 -15.59 12.40 13.51
C ALA A 11 -15.83 10.88 13.32
N LEU A 12 -15.32 10.33 12.21
CA LEU A 12 -15.41 8.89 11.90
C LEU A 12 -14.93 8.07 13.10
N ASN A 13 -15.67 7.03 13.48
CA ASN A 13 -15.22 6.01 14.42
C ASN A 13 -15.00 4.70 13.65
N SER A 14 -13.74 4.26 13.54
CA SER A 14 -13.41 3.05 12.79
C SER A 14 -13.71 1.75 13.55
N ARG A 15 -14.20 1.81 14.80
CA ARG A 15 -14.63 0.63 15.56
C ARG A 15 -16.08 0.33 15.23
N ILE A 16 -16.30 -0.78 14.52
CA ILE A 16 -17.64 -1.30 14.21
C ILE A 16 -17.81 -2.64 14.92
N GLU A 17 -18.71 -2.69 15.90
CA GLU A 17 -19.00 -3.90 16.66
C GLU A 17 -19.66 -4.96 15.78
N GLY A 18 -19.28 -6.23 15.94
CA GLY A 18 -19.89 -7.34 15.20
C GLY A 18 -19.64 -7.36 13.69
N LEU A 19 -18.79 -6.48 13.14
CA LEU A 19 -18.56 -6.35 11.68
C LEU A 19 -18.22 -7.69 10.99
N ARG A 20 -17.50 -8.57 11.69
CA ARG A 20 -17.13 -9.90 11.19
C ARG A 20 -18.35 -10.80 10.98
N ASP A 21 -19.36 -10.68 11.83
CA ASP A 21 -20.50 -11.61 11.90
C ASP A 21 -21.71 -11.12 11.07
N MET A 22 -21.63 -9.90 10.52
CA MET A 22 -22.65 -9.34 9.63
C MET A 22 -22.63 -9.99 8.24
N GLU A 23 -23.78 -10.04 7.58
CA GLU A 23 -23.86 -10.35 6.16
C GLU A 23 -23.26 -9.21 5.31
N PRO A 24 -22.78 -9.46 4.08
CA PRO A 24 -22.10 -8.45 3.27
C PRO A 24 -22.89 -7.14 3.06
N ALA A 25 -24.20 -7.22 2.88
CA ALA A 25 -25.06 -6.04 2.69
C ALA A 25 -25.15 -5.18 3.97
N ASP A 26 -25.40 -5.81 5.12
CA ASP A 26 -25.47 -5.13 6.42
C ASP A 26 -24.11 -4.53 6.80
N ARG A 27 -23.03 -5.29 6.54
CA ARG A 27 -21.66 -4.82 6.72
C ARG A 27 -21.41 -3.55 5.90
N ARG A 28 -21.81 -3.56 4.62
CA ARG A 28 -21.67 -2.41 3.71
C ARG A 28 -22.47 -1.20 4.18
N GLN A 29 -23.68 -1.40 4.68
CA GLN A 29 -24.49 -0.31 5.25
C GLN A 29 -23.86 0.27 6.51
N ALA A 30 -23.34 -0.58 7.41
CA ALA A 30 -22.67 -0.15 8.64
C ALA A 30 -21.41 0.69 8.35
N ILE A 31 -20.53 0.24 7.44
CA ILE A 31 -19.32 1.01 7.07
C ILE A 31 -19.67 2.33 6.37
N ALA A 32 -20.68 2.33 5.48
CA ALA A 32 -21.08 3.51 4.74
C ALA A 32 -21.69 4.55 5.68
N GLY A 33 -22.57 4.10 6.59
CA GLY A 33 -23.16 4.94 7.63
C GLY A 33 -22.10 5.54 8.57
N ALA A 34 -21.10 4.76 8.99
CA ALA A 34 -20.01 5.25 9.83
C ALA A 34 -19.14 6.31 9.13
N ALA A 35 -18.90 6.15 7.82
CA ALA A 35 -18.12 7.09 7.01
C ALA A 35 -18.90 8.30 6.47
N GLY A 36 -20.22 8.32 6.65
CA GLY A 36 -21.08 9.32 6.01
C GLY A 36 -21.10 9.21 4.49
N LEU A 37 -20.84 8.01 3.94
CA LEU A 37 -20.85 7.75 2.51
C LEU A 37 -22.30 7.72 2.01
N ASP A 38 -22.56 8.44 0.91
CA ASP A 38 -23.90 8.46 0.31
C ASP A 38 -24.30 7.11 -0.29
N GLN A 39 -25.57 6.98 -0.67
CA GLN A 39 -26.12 5.73 -1.20
C GLN A 39 -25.43 5.30 -2.51
N SER A 40 -25.02 6.26 -3.36
CA SER A 40 -24.27 5.98 -4.58
C SER A 40 -22.88 5.41 -4.30
N GLY A 41 -22.15 5.98 -3.33
CA GLY A 41 -20.85 5.48 -2.90
C GLY A 41 -20.96 4.10 -2.28
N ALA A 42 -21.97 3.88 -1.42
CA ALA A 42 -22.23 2.56 -0.86
C ALA A 42 -22.55 1.53 -1.95
N ALA A 43 -23.36 1.89 -2.96
CA ALA A 43 -23.66 1.02 -4.09
C ALA A 43 -22.41 0.72 -4.94
N ALA A 44 -21.51 1.69 -5.12
CA ALA A 44 -20.25 1.51 -5.83
C ALA A 44 -19.27 0.54 -5.14
N LEU A 45 -19.48 0.22 -3.85
CA LEU A 45 -18.70 -0.81 -3.12
C LEU A 45 -19.32 -2.22 -3.21
N ALA A 46 -20.46 -2.39 -3.89
CA ALA A 46 -21.15 -3.67 -3.96
C ALA A 46 -20.53 -4.68 -4.95
N GLY A 47 -19.65 -4.23 -5.85
CA GLY A 47 -19.01 -5.04 -6.89
C GLY A 47 -19.87 -5.17 -8.15
N GLU A 48 -21.09 -5.68 -8.01
CA GLU A 48 -21.97 -5.98 -9.15
C GLU A 48 -22.35 -4.71 -9.94
N GLY A 49 -22.07 -4.73 -11.25
CA GLY A 49 -22.44 -3.63 -12.16
C GLY A 49 -21.66 -2.32 -11.98
N VAL A 50 -20.66 -2.26 -11.09
CA VAL A 50 -19.97 -1.00 -10.76
C VAL A 50 -19.06 -0.51 -11.88
N LEU A 51 -18.16 -1.35 -12.38
CA LEU A 51 -17.34 -1.03 -13.55
C LEU A 51 -18.07 -1.45 -14.82
N ASN A 52 -18.47 -0.49 -15.64
CA ASN A 52 -19.10 -0.75 -16.93
C ASN A 52 -18.08 -1.33 -17.93
N LEU A 53 -18.49 -2.31 -18.74
CA LEU A 53 -17.59 -2.95 -19.71
C LEU A 53 -17.01 -1.97 -20.74
N ASN A 54 -17.79 -0.95 -21.13
CA ASN A 54 -17.31 0.12 -22.02
C ASN A 54 -16.20 0.95 -21.38
N VAL A 55 -16.29 1.22 -20.07
CA VAL A 55 -15.24 1.92 -19.33
C VAL A 55 -14.00 1.03 -19.25
N ALA A 56 -14.16 -0.26 -18.90
CA ALA A 56 -13.07 -1.21 -18.87
C ALA A 56 -12.35 -1.34 -20.22
N ASN A 57 -13.10 -1.40 -21.33
CA ASN A 57 -12.56 -1.44 -22.70
C ASN A 57 -11.82 -0.15 -23.11
N GLY A 58 -12.08 0.98 -22.43
CA GLY A 58 -11.31 2.21 -22.59
C GLY A 58 -10.10 2.31 -21.66
N MET A 59 -9.99 1.42 -20.66
CA MET A 59 -8.87 1.41 -19.71
C MET A 59 -7.68 0.58 -20.19
N ILE A 60 -7.94 -0.55 -20.84
CA ILE A 60 -6.92 -1.49 -21.34
C ILE A 60 -7.33 -2.09 -22.69
N GLU A 61 -6.40 -2.76 -23.37
CA GLU A 61 -6.61 -3.38 -24.67
C GLU A 61 -7.28 -4.76 -24.56
N ASN A 62 -7.94 -5.20 -25.64
CA ASN A 62 -8.47 -6.57 -25.82
C ASN A 62 -9.41 -7.06 -24.71
N VAL A 63 -10.26 -6.17 -24.18
CA VAL A 63 -11.19 -6.51 -23.10
C VAL A 63 -12.29 -7.48 -23.57
N ILE A 64 -12.40 -8.61 -22.87
CA ILE A 64 -13.46 -9.62 -23.08
C ILE A 64 -14.42 -9.74 -21.89
N GLY A 65 -14.13 -9.05 -20.79
CA GLY A 65 -14.87 -9.19 -19.54
C GLY A 65 -14.20 -8.44 -18.39
N LYS A 66 -14.64 -8.73 -17.17
CA LYS A 66 -14.11 -8.19 -15.91
C LYS A 66 -13.72 -9.34 -14.99
N PHE A 67 -12.76 -9.09 -14.11
CA PHE A 67 -12.33 -10.03 -13.08
C PHE A 67 -12.60 -9.41 -11.70
N GLU A 68 -13.17 -10.18 -10.79
CA GLU A 68 -13.58 -9.70 -9.47
C GLU A 68 -12.65 -10.25 -8.38
N LEU A 69 -12.26 -9.37 -7.46
CA LEU A 69 -11.58 -9.72 -6.21
C LEU A 69 -12.50 -9.40 -5.03
N PRO A 70 -12.51 -10.21 -3.96
CA PRO A 70 -13.27 -9.88 -2.76
C PRO A 70 -12.83 -8.53 -2.19
N LEU A 71 -13.80 -7.67 -1.87
CA LEU A 71 -13.58 -6.38 -1.22
C LEU A 71 -13.98 -6.45 0.25
N GLY A 72 -12.99 -6.37 1.14
CA GLY A 72 -13.17 -6.25 2.58
C GLY A 72 -12.87 -4.84 3.08
N VAL A 73 -13.18 -4.57 4.35
CA VAL A 73 -12.79 -3.33 5.04
C VAL A 73 -12.13 -3.69 6.35
N ALA A 74 -10.90 -3.24 6.53
CA ALA A 74 -10.20 -3.33 7.80
C ALA A 74 -10.60 -2.17 8.70
N ALA A 75 -10.95 -2.51 9.94
CA ALA A 75 -11.47 -1.60 10.95
C ALA A 75 -10.42 -1.27 12.02
N ASN A 76 -10.75 -0.34 12.92
CA ASN A 76 -9.96 0.06 14.10
C ASN A 76 -8.70 0.90 13.84
N PHE A 77 -8.36 1.23 12.60
CA PHE A 77 -7.16 2.01 12.29
C PHE A 77 -7.24 3.42 12.89
N LEU A 78 -6.25 3.76 13.70
CA LEU A 78 -6.00 5.09 14.25
C LEU A 78 -4.63 5.52 13.74
N VAL A 79 -4.57 6.51 12.85
CA VAL A 79 -3.33 6.99 12.24
C VAL A 79 -3.24 8.49 12.50
N ASN A 80 -2.15 8.93 13.14
CA ASN A 80 -1.94 10.34 13.50
C ASN A 80 -3.13 10.95 14.29
N GLY A 81 -3.76 10.15 15.15
CA GLY A 81 -4.91 10.55 15.96
C GLY A 81 -6.25 10.59 15.21
N ARG A 82 -6.30 10.20 13.93
CA ARG A 82 -7.52 10.11 13.12
C ARG A 82 -7.90 8.66 12.82
N ASP A 83 -9.20 8.39 12.90
CA ASP A 83 -9.81 7.09 12.62
C ASP A 83 -10.01 6.85 11.11
N TYR A 84 -9.75 5.62 10.64
CA TYR A 84 -9.91 5.23 9.23
C TYR A 84 -10.58 3.86 9.08
N LEU A 85 -11.50 3.75 8.11
CA LEU A 85 -11.99 2.47 7.58
C LEU A 85 -11.25 2.18 6.29
N VAL A 86 -10.53 1.05 6.23
CA VAL A 86 -9.56 0.81 5.15
C VAL A 86 -10.04 -0.29 4.21
N PRO A 87 -10.49 0.03 2.99
CA PRO A 87 -10.90 -0.96 2.00
C PRO A 87 -9.70 -1.75 1.47
N MET A 88 -9.89 -3.07 1.31
CA MET A 88 -8.86 -4.02 0.91
C MET A 88 -9.43 -5.02 -0.10
N ALA A 89 -8.93 -5.01 -1.34
CA ALA A 89 -9.31 -5.96 -2.38
C ALA A 89 -8.30 -7.11 -2.46
N VAL A 90 -8.66 -8.30 -1.98
CA VAL A 90 -7.74 -9.43 -1.83
C VAL A 90 -8.47 -10.77 -1.76
N GLU A 91 -7.87 -11.81 -2.34
CA GLU A 91 -8.36 -13.19 -2.32
C GLU A 91 -7.83 -14.00 -1.14
N GLU A 92 -6.69 -13.61 -0.59
CA GLU A 92 -6.04 -14.34 0.50
C GLU A 92 -6.85 -14.24 1.81
N PRO A 93 -7.26 -15.38 2.39
CA PRO A 93 -7.98 -15.38 3.65
C PRO A 93 -7.13 -14.80 4.79
N SER A 94 -7.82 -14.32 5.82
CA SER A 94 -7.27 -13.79 7.08
C SER A 94 -6.54 -12.45 6.97
N VAL A 95 -6.13 -12.02 5.78
CA VAL A 95 -5.44 -10.73 5.54
C VAL A 95 -6.17 -9.54 6.15
N VAL A 96 -7.46 -9.37 5.85
CA VAL A 96 -8.27 -8.24 6.36
C VAL A 96 -8.52 -8.35 7.87
N ALA A 97 -8.68 -9.59 8.37
CA ALA A 97 -8.93 -9.86 9.78
C ALA A 97 -7.68 -9.58 10.64
N ALA A 98 -6.50 -9.99 10.13
CA ALA A 98 -5.20 -9.77 10.73
C ALA A 98 -4.91 -8.27 10.87
N ALA A 99 -5.07 -7.51 9.79
CA ALA A 99 -4.95 -6.05 9.78
C ALA A 99 -5.88 -5.39 10.81
N SER A 100 -7.17 -5.76 10.82
CA SER A 100 -8.17 -5.21 11.75
C SER A 100 -7.83 -5.51 13.22
N TYR A 101 -7.37 -6.72 13.52
CA TYR A 101 -7.03 -7.14 14.87
C TYR A 101 -5.77 -6.44 15.37
N MET A 102 -4.74 -6.32 14.52
CA MET A 102 -3.52 -5.60 14.85
C MET A 102 -3.77 -4.10 15.03
N ALA A 103 -4.63 -3.49 14.19
CA ALA A 103 -5.06 -2.11 14.39
C ALA A 103 -5.77 -1.91 15.73
N LYS A 104 -6.65 -2.85 16.13
CA LYS A 104 -7.30 -2.82 17.45
C LYS A 104 -6.29 -2.88 18.61
N LEU A 105 -5.26 -3.72 18.50
CA LEU A 105 -4.18 -3.78 19.49
C LEU A 105 -3.36 -2.47 19.51
N ALA A 106 -3.03 -1.92 18.35
CA ALA A 106 -2.26 -0.67 18.22
C ALA A 106 -2.92 0.50 18.95
N ARG A 107 -4.25 0.56 19.01
CA ARG A 107 -4.96 1.61 19.77
C ARG A 107 -4.60 1.63 21.27
N GLN A 108 -4.19 0.50 21.86
CA GLN A 108 -3.78 0.46 23.26
C GLN A 108 -2.48 1.22 23.51
N GLY A 109 -1.67 1.44 22.47
CA GLY A 109 -0.49 2.32 22.51
C GLY A 109 -0.67 3.64 21.76
N GLY A 110 -1.92 4.05 21.48
CA GLY A 110 -2.23 5.33 20.82
C GLY A 110 -2.39 5.26 19.30
N GLY A 111 -2.31 4.07 18.69
CA GLY A 111 -2.42 3.89 17.24
C GLY A 111 -1.07 3.98 16.52
N PHE A 112 -1.11 4.33 15.25
CA PHE A 112 0.06 4.50 14.39
C PHE A 112 0.44 5.98 14.29
N THR A 113 1.74 6.25 14.33
CA THR A 113 2.30 7.57 14.02
C THR A 113 3.06 7.46 12.70
N VAL A 114 2.72 8.30 11.73
CA VAL A 114 3.21 8.19 10.36
C VAL A 114 3.58 9.56 9.81
N SER A 115 4.63 9.62 8.99
CA SER A 115 5.06 10.83 8.30
C SER A 115 5.50 10.52 6.88
N CYS A 116 5.33 11.49 5.97
CA CYS A 116 5.81 11.40 4.59
C CYS A 116 6.85 12.47 4.26
N THR A 117 7.77 12.16 3.34
CA THR A 117 8.50 13.20 2.61
C THR A 117 7.58 13.90 1.61
N ALA A 118 8.06 14.97 0.98
CA ALA A 118 7.37 15.58 -0.16
C ALA A 118 7.15 14.55 -1.28
N PRO A 119 6.09 14.67 -2.11
CA PRO A 119 5.75 13.69 -3.15
C PRO A 119 6.66 13.85 -4.38
N ILE A 120 7.96 13.63 -4.19
CA ILE A 120 9.00 13.81 -5.21
C ILE A 120 9.20 12.51 -6.00
N MET A 121 8.88 12.55 -7.29
CA MET A 121 9.19 11.49 -8.24
C MET A 121 10.45 11.81 -9.04
N ARG A 122 11.17 10.76 -9.43
CA ARG A 122 12.36 10.86 -10.29
C ARG A 122 12.00 10.55 -11.72
N ALA A 123 12.42 11.41 -12.65
CA ALA A 123 12.46 11.13 -14.09
C ALA A 123 13.91 11.03 -14.56
N GLN A 124 14.28 9.94 -15.22
CA GLN A 124 15.63 9.72 -15.73
C GLN A 124 15.72 10.06 -17.22
N VAL A 125 16.74 10.84 -17.58
CA VAL A 125 17.17 11.08 -18.97
C VAL A 125 18.56 10.47 -19.14
N GLN A 126 18.63 9.35 -19.85
CA GLN A 126 19.88 8.63 -20.11
C GLN A 126 20.60 9.25 -21.30
N VAL A 127 21.84 9.69 -21.09
CA VAL A 127 22.75 10.23 -22.11
C VAL A 127 23.89 9.26 -22.35
N ILE A 128 24.12 8.90 -23.61
CA ILE A 128 25.21 8.00 -24.06
C ILE A 128 26.05 8.67 -25.16
N GLY A 129 27.15 8.01 -25.56
CA GLY A 129 27.99 8.50 -26.66
C GLY A 129 28.79 9.75 -26.31
N ILE A 130 29.08 9.94 -25.02
CA ILE A 130 29.84 11.06 -24.47
C ILE A 130 31.26 10.61 -24.16
N SER A 131 32.27 11.40 -24.50
CA SER A 131 33.69 11.11 -24.17
C SER A 131 34.09 11.64 -22.80
N ASP A 132 33.43 12.69 -22.31
CA ASP A 132 33.65 13.29 -20.99
C ASP A 132 32.33 13.34 -20.18
N PRO A 133 31.94 12.24 -19.51
CA PRO A 133 30.67 12.19 -18.77
C PRO A 133 30.67 13.11 -17.53
N TYR A 134 31.83 13.41 -16.96
CA TYR A 134 31.94 14.32 -15.81
C TYR A 134 31.81 15.78 -16.25
N GLY A 135 32.40 16.16 -17.37
CA GLY A 135 32.16 17.44 -18.03
C GLY A 135 30.70 17.62 -18.43
N ALA A 136 30.07 16.58 -19.01
CA ALA A 136 28.64 16.58 -19.31
C ALA A 136 27.78 16.82 -18.06
N ARG A 137 28.11 16.15 -16.93
CA ARG A 137 27.47 16.40 -15.63
C ARG A 137 27.61 17.86 -15.19
N ALA A 138 28.82 18.41 -15.24
CA ALA A 138 29.06 19.80 -14.86
C ALA A 138 28.28 20.77 -15.74
N ALA A 139 28.23 20.53 -17.06
CA ALA A 139 27.50 21.36 -18.01
C ALA A 139 25.98 21.33 -17.77
N VAL A 140 25.40 20.16 -17.50
CA VAL A 140 23.97 20.03 -17.15
C VAL A 140 23.65 20.77 -15.85
N LEU A 141 24.48 20.60 -14.82
CA LEU A 141 24.28 21.28 -13.53
C LEU A 141 24.45 22.80 -13.63
N ALA A 142 25.30 23.29 -14.54
CA ALA A 142 25.45 24.73 -14.81
C ALA A 142 24.21 25.34 -15.49
N HIS A 143 23.42 24.54 -16.22
CA HIS A 143 22.16 24.95 -16.85
C HIS A 143 20.93 24.50 -16.05
N LYS A 144 21.11 24.12 -14.77
CA LYS A 144 20.04 23.51 -13.96
C LYS A 144 18.79 24.39 -13.88
N ASP A 145 18.95 25.66 -13.59
CA ASP A 145 17.80 26.58 -13.40
C ASP A 145 17.01 26.75 -14.71
N GLU A 146 17.71 26.87 -15.85
CA GLU A 146 17.10 26.91 -17.19
C GLU A 146 16.29 25.62 -17.48
N LEU A 147 16.86 24.45 -17.17
CA LEU A 147 16.22 23.16 -17.39
C LEU A 147 14.99 22.98 -16.47
N ILE A 148 15.06 23.43 -15.21
CA ILE A 148 13.94 23.40 -14.28
C ILE A 148 12.81 24.32 -14.78
N GLU A 149 13.13 25.55 -15.18
CA GLU A 149 12.15 26.50 -15.74
C GLU A 149 11.47 25.91 -16.99
N LYS A 150 12.27 25.34 -17.91
CA LYS A 150 11.75 24.69 -19.10
C LYS A 150 10.84 23.50 -18.77
N ALA A 151 11.22 22.63 -17.84
CA ALA A 151 10.36 21.52 -17.39
C ALA A 151 9.02 22.01 -16.82
N ASN A 152 9.06 23.09 -16.02
CA ASN A 152 7.89 23.68 -15.38
C ASN A 152 6.99 24.48 -16.33
N SER A 153 7.49 24.87 -17.51
CA SER A 153 6.67 25.55 -18.54
C SER A 153 5.57 24.66 -19.15
N ARG A 154 5.68 23.33 -19.01
CA ARG A 154 4.76 22.37 -19.64
C ARG A 154 3.43 22.22 -18.91
N ASP A 155 3.49 22.05 -17.58
CA ASP A 155 2.34 21.71 -16.76
C ASP A 155 2.04 22.86 -15.79
N THR A 156 1.41 23.90 -16.33
CA THR A 156 1.06 25.11 -15.59
C THR A 156 0.04 24.84 -14.48
N VAL A 157 -0.75 23.78 -14.59
CA VAL A 157 -1.70 23.35 -13.54
C VAL A 157 -0.93 22.79 -12.35
N LEU A 158 -0.01 21.85 -12.59
CA LEU A 158 0.81 21.28 -11.52
C LEU A 158 1.64 22.35 -10.80
N VAL A 159 2.26 23.26 -11.56
CA VAL A 159 3.02 24.39 -10.99
C VAL A 159 2.11 25.33 -10.20
N GLY A 160 0.91 25.63 -10.71
CA GLY A 160 -0.09 26.43 -10.01
C GLY A 160 -0.56 25.81 -8.69
N LEU A 161 -0.55 24.49 -8.58
CA LEU A 161 -0.83 23.73 -7.33
C LEU A 161 0.40 23.63 -6.41
N GLY A 162 1.51 24.28 -6.76
CA GLY A 162 2.77 24.28 -6.01
C GLY A 162 3.71 23.12 -6.33
N GLY A 163 3.36 22.24 -7.27
CA GLY A 163 4.18 21.13 -7.73
C GLY A 163 5.28 21.53 -8.72
N GLY A 164 5.68 20.59 -9.57
CA GLY A 164 6.66 20.80 -10.64
C GLY A 164 8.07 20.32 -10.29
N CYS A 165 8.98 20.43 -11.26
CA CYS A 165 10.40 20.14 -11.11
C CYS A 165 11.02 21.05 -10.05
N LYS A 166 11.64 20.45 -9.04
CA LYS A 166 12.25 21.13 -7.87
C LYS A 166 13.77 21.11 -7.90
N ASP A 167 14.36 20.08 -8.49
CA ASP A 167 15.81 19.96 -8.58
C ASP A 167 16.21 19.02 -9.73
N ILE A 168 17.50 19.02 -10.06
CA ILE A 168 18.12 18.09 -11.00
C ILE A 168 19.38 17.52 -10.38
N GLU A 169 19.46 16.18 -10.34
CA GLU A 169 20.69 15.45 -10.02
C GLU A 169 21.27 14.85 -11.31
N VAL A 170 22.58 14.59 -11.34
CA VAL A 170 23.21 13.87 -12.46
C VAL A 170 24.16 12.82 -11.90
N GLU A 171 23.87 11.57 -12.25
CA GLU A 171 24.69 10.41 -11.91
C GLU A 171 25.56 10.02 -13.10
N VAL A 172 26.84 9.71 -12.84
CA VAL A 172 27.80 9.33 -13.88
C VAL A 172 28.18 7.87 -13.70
N PHE A 173 27.98 7.09 -14.76
CA PHE A 173 28.48 5.73 -14.88
C PHE A 173 29.64 5.77 -15.87
N ALA A 174 30.86 5.93 -15.36
CA ALA A 174 32.05 6.11 -16.19
C ALA A 174 32.39 4.86 -17.02
N GLU A 175 31.99 3.67 -16.53
CA GLU A 175 32.25 2.41 -17.18
C GLU A 175 30.97 1.59 -17.31
N SER A 176 30.72 1.07 -18.51
CA SER A 176 29.67 0.09 -18.78
C SER A 176 30.04 -0.70 -20.05
N ALA A 177 29.32 -1.79 -20.32
CA ALA A 177 29.53 -2.59 -21.52
C ALA A 177 29.32 -1.82 -22.85
N ILE A 178 28.66 -0.66 -22.82
CA ILE A 178 28.42 0.18 -24.01
C ILE A 178 29.14 1.54 -23.94
N GLY A 179 30.09 1.68 -23.01
CA GLY A 179 30.79 2.94 -22.75
C GLY A 179 30.15 3.79 -21.64
N PRO A 180 30.67 4.99 -21.39
CA PRO A 180 30.20 5.86 -20.30
C PRO A 180 28.78 6.37 -20.53
N MET A 181 28.07 6.62 -19.42
CA MET A 181 26.75 7.24 -19.41
C MET A 181 26.70 8.37 -18.37
N ALA A 182 25.89 9.38 -18.67
CA ALA A 182 25.39 10.33 -17.69
C ALA A 182 23.87 10.19 -17.61
N VAL A 183 23.32 10.07 -16.41
CA VAL A 183 21.89 9.93 -16.19
C VAL A 183 21.41 11.13 -15.40
N VAL A 184 20.61 11.98 -16.05
CA VAL A 184 20.02 13.17 -15.44
C VAL A 184 18.74 12.77 -14.74
N HIS A 185 18.59 13.09 -13.46
CA HIS A 185 17.39 12.84 -12.67
C HIS A 185 16.66 14.15 -12.42
N LEU A 186 15.46 14.30 -12.98
CA LEU A 186 14.54 15.38 -12.62
C LEU A 186 13.83 14.99 -11.33
N LEU A 187 13.87 15.85 -10.31
CA LEU A 187 13.16 15.66 -9.05
C LEU A 187 11.88 16.48 -9.08
N VAL A 188 10.72 15.83 -9.26
CA VAL A 188 9.45 16.49 -9.55
C VAL A 188 8.46 16.27 -8.42
N ASP A 189 7.95 17.35 -7.84
CA ASP A 189 6.81 17.31 -6.94
C ASP A 189 5.52 17.11 -7.74
N VAL A 190 4.90 15.94 -7.59
CA VAL A 190 3.74 15.52 -8.38
C VAL A 190 2.41 15.67 -7.62
N ARG A 191 2.43 16.35 -6.46
CA ARG A 191 1.25 16.60 -5.62
C ARG A 191 0.47 15.30 -5.37
N ASP A 192 -0.81 15.30 -5.72
CA ASP A 192 -1.75 14.21 -5.48
C ASP A 192 -1.75 13.12 -6.55
N ALA A 193 -0.91 13.24 -7.58
CA ALA A 193 -0.75 12.20 -8.60
C ALA A 193 0.32 11.18 -8.20
N MET A 194 0.26 9.99 -8.78
CA MET A 194 1.38 9.04 -8.75
C MET A 194 2.59 9.63 -9.53
N GLY A 195 2.33 10.27 -10.67
CA GLY A 195 3.29 11.15 -11.34
C GLY A 195 3.99 10.59 -12.59
N ALA A 196 3.78 9.33 -12.97
CA ALA A 196 4.48 8.71 -14.10
C ALA A 196 4.37 9.52 -15.41
N ASN A 197 3.16 9.81 -15.87
CA ASN A 197 2.94 10.54 -17.13
C ASN A 197 3.48 11.98 -17.07
N THR A 198 3.34 12.63 -15.92
CA THR A 198 3.85 13.99 -15.66
C THR A 198 5.36 14.05 -15.82
N VAL A 199 6.10 13.18 -15.13
CA VAL A 199 7.56 13.22 -15.14
C VAL A 199 8.15 12.72 -16.46
N ASN A 200 7.52 11.73 -17.11
CA ASN A 200 7.93 11.28 -18.44
C ASN A 200 7.82 12.42 -19.46
N SER A 201 6.72 13.17 -19.43
CA SER A 201 6.50 14.32 -20.30
C SER A 201 7.55 15.42 -20.10
N MET A 202 7.99 15.66 -18.87
CA MET A 202 9.09 16.59 -18.57
C MET A 202 10.43 16.06 -19.10
N ALA A 203 10.73 14.78 -18.89
CA ALA A 203 11.95 14.14 -19.38
C ALA A 203 12.05 14.19 -20.91
N GLU A 204 10.96 13.90 -21.62
CA GLU A 204 10.89 14.01 -23.09
C GLU A 204 11.11 15.42 -23.60
N MET A 205 10.54 16.42 -22.91
CA MET A 205 10.69 17.83 -23.28
C MET A 205 12.12 18.34 -23.11
N LEU A 206 12.82 17.89 -22.06
CA LEU A 206 14.19 18.33 -21.79
C LEU A 206 15.23 17.60 -22.65
N ALA A 207 14.90 16.44 -23.20
CA ALA A 207 15.85 15.61 -23.94
C ALA A 207 16.63 16.35 -25.05
N PRO A 208 16.01 17.12 -25.96
CA PRO A 208 16.76 17.84 -27.00
C PRO A 208 17.77 18.83 -26.41
N ARG A 209 17.38 19.54 -25.34
CA ARG A 209 18.26 20.51 -24.69
C ARG A 209 19.42 19.83 -23.95
N ILE A 210 19.16 18.67 -23.35
CA ILE A 210 20.20 17.86 -22.71
C ILE A 210 21.19 17.30 -23.75
N GLU A 211 20.73 16.91 -24.95
CA GLU A 211 21.63 16.52 -26.05
C GLU A 211 22.52 17.68 -26.49
N GLU A 212 21.96 18.89 -26.65
CA GLU A 212 22.74 20.10 -26.98
C GLU A 212 23.81 20.42 -25.93
N ILE A 213 23.47 20.33 -24.65
CA ILE A 213 24.38 20.66 -23.53
C ILE A 213 25.51 19.63 -23.43
N THR A 214 25.19 18.35 -23.60
CA THR A 214 26.15 17.26 -23.37
C THR A 214 26.92 16.85 -24.62
N GLY A 215 26.43 17.21 -25.82
CA GLY A 215 26.93 16.68 -27.09
C GLY A 215 26.68 15.17 -27.26
N GLY A 216 25.98 14.55 -26.32
CA GLY A 216 25.65 13.13 -26.32
C GLY A 216 24.31 12.83 -26.98
N LYS A 217 23.93 11.56 -26.92
CA LYS A 217 22.65 11.07 -27.44
C LYS A 217 21.75 10.59 -26.30
N VAL A 218 20.53 11.11 -26.24
CA VAL A 218 19.53 10.68 -25.28
C VAL A 218 18.84 9.40 -25.75
N ARG A 219 18.58 8.49 -24.80
CA ARG A 219 17.85 7.23 -25.02
C ARG A 219 16.58 7.16 -24.20
N LEU A 220 16.69 6.70 -22.95
CA LEU A 220 15.57 6.57 -22.04
C LEU A 220 15.17 7.94 -21.46
N ARG A 221 13.87 8.18 -21.38
CA ARG A 221 13.20 9.35 -20.79
C ARG A 221 12.02 8.84 -19.98
N ILE A 222 12.30 8.33 -18.79
CA ILE A 222 11.36 7.47 -18.07
C ILE A 222 11.47 7.68 -16.57
N LEU A 223 10.36 7.60 -15.86
CA LEU A 223 10.36 7.60 -14.40
C LEU A 223 11.22 6.46 -13.82
N SER A 224 11.69 6.65 -12.59
CA SER A 224 12.18 5.55 -11.76
C SER A 224 11.11 5.12 -10.76
N ASN A 225 10.83 3.81 -10.67
CA ASN A 225 9.95 3.23 -9.64
C ASN A 225 10.66 3.06 -8.30
N LEU A 226 12.00 3.18 -8.24
CA LEU A 226 12.71 3.37 -6.98
C LEU A 226 12.47 4.82 -6.53
N ALA A 227 11.29 5.08 -5.97
CA ALA A 227 10.84 6.39 -5.53
C ALA A 227 11.40 6.75 -4.15
N ASP A 228 12.72 6.68 -3.99
CA ASP A 228 13.45 6.88 -2.73
C ASP A 228 13.41 8.32 -2.18
N LYS A 229 12.82 9.28 -2.93
CA LYS A 229 12.52 10.64 -2.48
C LYS A 229 11.06 10.84 -2.03
N ARG A 230 10.23 9.80 -2.19
CA ARG A 230 8.80 9.76 -1.80
C ARG A 230 8.58 8.63 -0.80
N ILE A 231 9.17 8.82 0.38
CA ILE A 231 9.21 7.84 1.46
C ILE A 231 8.09 8.12 2.45
N VAL A 232 7.49 7.04 2.93
CA VAL A 232 6.62 7.03 4.11
C VAL A 232 7.32 6.28 5.23
N THR A 233 7.23 6.83 6.44
CA THR A 233 7.73 6.20 7.67
C THR A 233 6.57 6.04 8.64
N ALA A 234 6.20 4.80 8.94
CA ALA A 234 5.17 4.45 9.92
C ALA A 234 5.81 3.86 11.17
N SER A 235 5.23 4.14 12.33
CA SER A 235 5.64 3.55 13.60
C SER A 235 4.44 3.18 14.46
N VAL A 236 4.61 2.16 15.31
CA VAL A 236 3.63 1.72 16.29
C VAL A 236 4.32 1.38 17.60
N ARG A 237 3.65 1.67 18.71
CA ARG A 237 4.09 1.31 20.07
C ARG A 237 3.04 0.41 20.69
N ILE A 238 3.44 -0.75 21.20
CA ILE A 238 2.54 -1.73 21.82
C ILE A 238 2.99 -2.01 23.25
N PRO A 239 2.19 -1.63 24.26
CA PRO A 239 2.46 -2.00 25.64
C PRO A 239 2.49 -3.53 25.78
N PRO A 240 3.41 -4.13 26.57
CA PRO A 240 3.49 -5.58 26.70
C PRO A 240 2.18 -6.23 27.12
N ALA A 241 1.44 -5.62 28.04
CA ALA A 241 0.14 -6.13 28.49
C ALA A 241 -0.88 -6.31 27.34
N ALA A 242 -0.78 -5.52 26.26
CA ALA A 242 -1.64 -5.66 25.08
C ALA A 242 -1.34 -6.93 24.28
N LEU A 243 -0.14 -7.51 24.44
CA LEU A 243 0.32 -8.70 23.75
C LEU A 243 0.08 -10.00 24.53
N ASP A 244 -0.40 -9.91 25.78
CA ASP A 244 -0.70 -11.09 26.60
C ASP A 244 -1.63 -12.06 25.85
N THR A 245 -1.29 -13.34 25.91
CA THR A 245 -2.15 -14.43 25.42
C THR A 245 -2.63 -15.28 26.58
N LYS A 246 -3.42 -16.32 26.31
CA LYS A 246 -3.80 -17.29 27.34
C LYS A 246 -2.61 -18.08 27.88
N SER A 247 -1.55 -18.22 27.10
CA SER A 247 -0.41 -19.11 27.33
C SER A 247 0.91 -18.39 27.52
N LEU A 248 1.07 -17.16 27.02
CA LEU A 248 2.33 -16.41 27.01
C LEU A 248 2.14 -15.00 27.57
N LYS A 249 3.17 -14.52 28.26
CA LYS A 249 3.26 -13.12 28.69
C LYS A 249 3.65 -12.24 27.50
N GLY A 250 3.08 -11.04 27.42
CA GLY A 250 3.32 -10.15 26.29
C GLY A 250 4.77 -9.70 26.14
N THR A 251 5.57 -9.72 27.21
CA THR A 251 7.04 -9.52 27.13
C THR A 251 7.72 -10.64 26.36
N GLU A 252 7.28 -11.88 26.53
CA GLU A 252 7.79 -13.05 25.80
C GLU A 252 7.36 -13.00 24.33
N VAL A 253 6.11 -12.60 24.07
CA VAL A 253 5.61 -12.37 22.70
C VAL A 253 6.43 -11.27 22.00
N ALA A 254 6.65 -10.14 22.67
CA ALA A 254 7.45 -9.03 22.13
C ALA A 254 8.88 -9.47 21.78
N GLN A 255 9.51 -10.22 22.68
CA GLN A 255 10.85 -10.77 22.47
C GLN A 255 10.88 -11.70 21.24
N GLY A 256 9.94 -12.64 21.13
CA GLY A 256 9.85 -13.53 19.97
C GLY A 256 9.60 -12.79 18.65
N MET A 257 8.88 -11.66 18.67
CA MET A 257 8.69 -10.81 17.49
C MET A 257 10.00 -10.13 17.05
N VAL A 258 10.80 -9.62 18.00
CA VAL A 258 12.13 -9.04 17.72
C VAL A 258 13.09 -10.10 17.16
N GLU A 259 13.09 -11.30 17.73
CA GLU A 259 13.90 -12.43 17.24
C GLU A 259 13.51 -12.83 15.82
N ALA A 260 12.21 -12.93 15.53
CA ALA A 260 11.70 -13.24 14.20
C ALA A 260 12.05 -12.14 13.18
N CYS A 261 12.00 -10.86 13.58
CA CYS A 261 12.44 -9.74 12.74
C CYS A 261 13.97 -9.79 12.51
N THR A 262 14.74 -10.16 13.53
CA THR A 262 16.21 -10.28 13.43
C THR A 262 16.60 -11.31 12.36
N LEU A 263 15.91 -12.46 12.32
CA LEU A 263 16.12 -13.44 11.24
C LEU A 263 15.84 -12.82 9.85
N ALA A 264 14.76 -12.03 9.71
CA ALA A 264 14.45 -11.35 8.46
C ALA A 264 15.48 -10.28 8.06
N ILE A 265 16.19 -9.68 9.02
CA ILE A 265 17.24 -8.70 8.75
C ILE A 265 18.50 -9.37 8.18
N ILE A 266 18.84 -10.56 8.68
CA ILE A 266 20.11 -11.24 8.38
C ILE A 266 20.01 -12.27 7.25
N ASP A 267 18.83 -12.85 7.00
CA ASP A 267 18.60 -13.89 5.99
C ASP A 267 17.63 -13.43 4.89
N PRO A 268 18.09 -13.28 3.63
CA PRO A 268 17.24 -12.93 2.50
C PRO A 268 16.06 -13.88 2.25
N TYR A 269 16.19 -15.17 2.57
CA TYR A 269 15.08 -16.11 2.44
C TYR A 269 13.94 -15.75 3.38
N ARG A 270 14.26 -15.42 4.64
CA ARG A 270 13.26 -14.93 5.59
C ARG A 270 12.77 -13.52 5.22
N ALA A 271 13.66 -12.63 4.79
CA ALA A 271 13.31 -11.27 4.38
C ALA A 271 12.25 -11.25 3.28
N ALA A 272 12.33 -12.17 2.30
CA ALA A 272 11.37 -12.26 1.20
C ALA A 272 9.95 -12.51 1.74
N THR A 273 9.79 -13.54 2.57
CA THR A 273 8.49 -13.87 3.20
C THR A 273 8.02 -12.79 4.18
N HIS A 274 8.95 -12.16 4.89
CA HIS A 274 8.68 -11.06 5.81
C HIS A 274 8.09 -9.85 5.07
N ASN A 275 8.72 -9.43 3.98
CA ASN A 275 8.26 -8.30 3.18
C ASN A 275 6.98 -8.65 2.42
N LYS A 276 6.82 -9.89 1.90
CA LYS A 276 5.54 -10.36 1.35
C LYS A 276 4.39 -10.17 2.35
N GLY A 277 4.63 -10.47 3.63
CA GLY A 277 3.65 -10.23 4.69
C GLY A 277 3.26 -8.76 4.87
N ILE A 278 4.16 -7.81 4.60
CA ILE A 278 3.86 -6.37 4.56
C ILE A 278 2.96 -6.08 3.35
N MET A 279 3.34 -6.59 2.18
CA MET A 279 2.63 -6.35 0.92
C MET A 279 1.22 -6.94 0.89
N ASN A 280 0.98 -8.03 1.63
CA ASN A 280 -0.38 -8.54 1.92
C ASN A 280 -1.31 -7.49 2.55
N GLY A 281 -0.76 -6.49 3.24
CA GLY A 281 -1.54 -5.36 3.77
C GLY A 281 -1.62 -4.20 2.79
N ILE A 282 -0.51 -3.88 2.12
CA ILE A 282 -0.39 -2.72 1.23
C ILE A 282 -1.18 -2.94 -0.06
N ASP A 283 -0.86 -3.98 -0.82
CA ASP A 283 -1.41 -4.20 -2.17
C ASP A 283 -2.93 -4.20 -2.22
N PRO A 284 -3.66 -4.80 -1.26
CA PRO A 284 -5.12 -4.75 -1.26
C PRO A 284 -5.69 -3.34 -1.16
N VAL A 285 -5.02 -2.43 -0.45
CA VAL A 285 -5.40 -1.02 -0.37
C VAL A 285 -5.07 -0.31 -1.68
N VAL A 286 -3.91 -0.61 -2.26
CA VAL A 286 -3.48 -0.07 -3.56
C VAL A 286 -4.47 -0.46 -4.67
N VAL A 287 -4.87 -1.73 -4.73
CA VAL A 287 -5.88 -2.24 -5.66
C VAL A 287 -7.25 -1.60 -5.40
N ALA A 288 -7.71 -1.58 -4.15
CA ALA A 288 -9.03 -1.04 -3.80
C ALA A 288 -9.17 0.45 -4.12
N THR A 289 -8.06 1.20 -4.08
CA THR A 289 -8.02 2.64 -4.41
C THR A 289 -7.66 2.92 -5.88
N GLY A 290 -7.53 1.91 -6.73
CA GLY A 290 -7.26 2.07 -8.16
C GLY A 290 -5.85 2.57 -8.47
N ASN A 291 -4.88 2.27 -7.61
CA ASN A 291 -3.48 2.59 -7.79
C ASN A 291 -2.69 1.41 -8.40
N ASP A 292 -1.45 1.68 -8.85
CA ASP A 292 -0.58 0.67 -9.45
C ASP A 292 0.22 -0.09 -8.39
N TRP A 293 -0.21 -1.31 -8.06
CA TRP A 293 0.50 -2.14 -7.07
C TRP A 293 1.88 -2.60 -7.55
N ARG A 294 2.12 -2.73 -8.86
CA ARG A 294 3.44 -3.13 -9.38
C ARG A 294 4.48 -2.03 -9.14
N ALA A 295 4.07 -0.77 -9.24
CA ALA A 295 4.94 0.37 -8.94
C ALA A 295 5.36 0.39 -7.46
N ILE A 296 4.40 0.12 -6.56
CA ILE A 296 4.66 0.06 -5.12
C ILE A 296 5.54 -1.15 -4.76
N GLU A 297 5.21 -2.34 -5.27
CA GLU A 297 6.00 -3.56 -5.08
C GLU A 297 7.45 -3.39 -5.56
N ALA A 298 7.64 -2.87 -6.78
CA ALA A 298 8.97 -2.65 -7.34
C ALA A 298 9.79 -1.66 -6.48
N GLY A 299 9.17 -0.56 -6.05
CA GLY A 299 9.82 0.43 -5.18
C GLY A 299 10.18 -0.15 -3.81
N ALA A 300 9.24 -0.88 -3.18
CA ALA A 300 9.42 -1.52 -1.89
C ALA A 300 10.58 -2.53 -1.92
N HIS A 301 10.54 -3.48 -2.84
CA HIS A 301 11.51 -4.56 -2.91
C HIS A 301 12.90 -4.08 -3.37
N ALA A 302 12.99 -3.08 -4.25
CA ALA A 302 14.26 -2.45 -4.58
C ALA A 302 14.85 -1.70 -3.38
N TYR A 303 14.02 -0.96 -2.63
CA TYR A 303 14.44 -0.23 -1.44
C TYR A 303 14.93 -1.17 -0.31
N ALA A 304 14.33 -2.35 -0.20
CA ALA A 304 14.77 -3.41 0.71
C ALA A 304 16.19 -3.92 0.42
N ALA A 305 16.74 -3.67 -0.78
CA ALA A 305 18.09 -4.07 -1.18
C ALA A 305 19.07 -2.90 -1.34
N ARG A 306 18.68 -1.67 -0.96
CA ARG A 306 19.44 -0.43 -1.21
C ARG A 306 20.88 -0.42 -0.67
N ASN A 307 21.17 -1.24 0.33
CA ASN A 307 22.49 -1.35 0.97
C ASN A 307 23.28 -2.59 0.50
N GLY A 308 22.96 -3.14 -0.67
CA GLY A 308 23.71 -4.25 -1.28
C GLY A 308 23.26 -5.66 -0.86
N ARG A 309 22.35 -5.79 0.11
CA ARG A 309 21.71 -7.05 0.48
C ARG A 309 20.22 -6.83 0.73
N TYR A 310 19.39 -7.69 0.14
CA TYR A 310 17.95 -7.69 0.39
C TYR A 310 17.65 -8.04 1.86
N THR A 311 16.89 -7.18 2.55
CA THR A 311 16.61 -7.29 3.99
C THR A 311 15.16 -6.88 4.33
N SER A 312 14.81 -6.88 5.61
CA SER A 312 13.49 -6.44 6.11
C SER A 312 13.23 -4.95 5.84
N LEU A 313 12.01 -4.60 5.42
CA LEU A 313 11.55 -3.20 5.33
C LEU A 313 11.12 -2.62 6.68
N THR A 314 10.88 -3.47 7.68
CA THR A 314 10.54 -3.05 9.04
C THR A 314 11.66 -3.32 10.03
N THR A 315 11.69 -2.56 11.12
CA THR A 315 12.44 -2.92 12.33
C THR A 315 11.46 -3.14 13.49
N TRP A 316 11.85 -4.01 14.42
CA TRP A 316 11.12 -4.26 15.66
C TRP A 316 12.10 -4.27 16.82
N GLU A 317 11.81 -3.51 17.87
CA GLU A 317 12.69 -3.26 19.01
C GLU A 317 11.89 -3.23 20.31
N ILE A 318 12.56 -3.47 21.43
CA ILE A 318 11.98 -3.27 22.78
C ILE A 318 12.58 -2.01 23.37
N ALA A 319 11.74 -1.03 23.69
CA ALA A 319 12.15 0.21 24.34
C ALA A 319 12.52 -0.03 25.81
N ASN A 320 13.18 0.96 26.44
CA ASN A 320 13.62 0.88 27.83
C ASN A 320 12.48 0.65 28.84
N ASP A 321 11.25 1.04 28.50
CA ASP A 321 10.04 0.83 29.31
C ASP A 321 9.37 -0.54 29.05
N GLY A 322 9.99 -1.38 28.22
CA GLY A 322 9.47 -2.69 27.81
C GLY A 322 8.51 -2.63 26.62
N THR A 323 8.14 -1.46 26.12
CA THR A 323 7.21 -1.32 24.98
C THR A 323 7.82 -1.90 23.70
N LEU A 324 7.04 -2.70 22.98
CA LEU A 324 7.41 -3.15 21.65
C LEU A 324 7.20 -2.00 20.65
N VAL A 325 8.24 -1.65 19.90
CA VAL A 325 8.22 -0.59 18.89
C VAL A 325 8.48 -1.21 17.52
N GLY A 326 7.55 -1.00 16.60
CA GLY A 326 7.70 -1.39 15.20
C GLY A 326 7.83 -0.16 14.32
N THR A 327 8.71 -0.20 13.32
CA THR A 327 8.83 0.85 12.30
C THR A 327 8.82 0.25 10.90
N LEU A 328 8.28 0.98 9.92
CA LEU A 328 8.31 0.68 8.49
C LEU A 328 8.79 1.92 7.75
N GLU A 329 9.76 1.77 6.86
CA GLU A 329 10.20 2.83 5.94
C GLU A 329 10.27 2.28 4.52
N MET A 330 9.53 2.90 3.59
CA MET A 330 9.54 2.48 2.19
C MET A 330 9.05 3.57 1.23
N PRO A 331 9.39 3.47 -0.07
CA PRO A 331 8.74 4.26 -1.12
C PRO A 331 7.23 4.00 -1.18
N MET A 332 6.44 5.06 -1.33
CA MET A 332 4.97 4.97 -1.43
C MET A 332 4.40 5.98 -2.42
N ALA A 333 4.59 5.71 -3.71
CA ALA A 333 4.17 6.57 -4.80
C ALA A 333 2.69 6.37 -5.19
N LEU A 334 1.78 6.66 -4.27
CA LEU A 334 0.33 6.59 -4.51
C LEU A 334 -0.22 7.90 -5.08
N GLY A 335 -1.42 7.85 -5.65
CA GLY A 335 -2.18 9.01 -6.09
C GLY A 335 -3.66 8.92 -5.69
N ILE A 336 -4.30 10.09 -5.59
CA ILE A 336 -5.76 10.24 -5.49
C ILE A 336 -6.35 10.91 -6.75
N VAL A 337 -5.49 11.25 -7.72
CA VAL A 337 -5.87 11.73 -9.04
C VAL A 337 -5.09 11.01 -10.14
N GLY A 338 -5.74 10.85 -11.30
CA GLY A 338 -5.14 10.23 -12.48
C GLY A 338 -5.23 8.70 -12.49
N GLY A 339 -5.13 8.10 -13.67
CA GLY A 339 -5.28 6.65 -13.84
C GLY A 339 -6.65 6.13 -13.38
N ALA A 340 -6.67 4.92 -12.80
CA ALA A 340 -7.91 4.26 -12.39
C ALA A 340 -8.56 4.89 -11.14
N THR A 341 -7.82 5.70 -10.36
CA THR A 341 -8.33 6.40 -9.17
C THR A 341 -9.54 7.30 -9.46
N ARG A 342 -9.67 7.80 -10.70
CA ARG A 342 -10.80 8.64 -11.16
C ARG A 342 -11.74 7.96 -12.15
N THR A 343 -11.38 6.83 -12.74
CA THR A 343 -12.20 6.16 -13.76
C THR A 343 -12.96 4.97 -13.21
N HIS A 344 -12.50 4.35 -12.12
CA HIS A 344 -13.16 3.21 -11.50
C HIS A 344 -14.08 3.66 -10.34
N PRO A 345 -15.42 3.51 -10.44
CA PRO A 345 -16.33 4.04 -9.42
C PRO A 345 -16.10 3.45 -8.02
N ALA A 346 -15.77 2.14 -7.92
CA ALA A 346 -15.41 1.54 -6.63
C ALA A 346 -14.14 2.14 -6.00
N ALA A 347 -13.16 2.55 -6.81
CA ALA A 347 -11.93 3.17 -6.32
C ALA A 347 -12.21 4.58 -5.76
N GLN A 348 -13.08 5.34 -6.44
CA GLN A 348 -13.55 6.63 -5.95
C GLN A 348 -14.31 6.48 -4.63
N ALA A 349 -15.21 5.49 -4.56
CA ALA A 349 -15.95 5.18 -3.33
C ALA A 349 -15.03 4.70 -2.20
N ALA A 350 -13.97 3.95 -2.51
CA ALA A 350 -12.96 3.52 -1.54
C ALA A 350 -12.19 4.71 -0.95
N LEU A 351 -11.73 5.65 -1.79
CA LEU A 351 -11.08 6.88 -1.33
C LEU A 351 -12.03 7.75 -0.48
N ALA A 352 -13.30 7.84 -0.88
CA ALA A 352 -14.33 8.56 -0.14
C ALA A 352 -14.66 7.89 1.21
N LEU A 353 -14.73 6.55 1.27
CA LEU A 353 -14.91 5.77 2.50
C LEU A 353 -13.78 6.05 3.49
N MET A 354 -12.54 6.13 3.00
CA MET A 354 -11.37 6.46 3.80
C MET A 354 -11.29 7.95 4.18
N GLN A 355 -12.10 8.81 3.56
CA GLN A 355 -12.08 10.27 3.72
C GLN A 355 -10.69 10.90 3.53
N ILE A 356 -9.95 10.42 2.52
CA ILE A 356 -8.60 10.89 2.17
C ILE A 356 -8.69 12.23 1.45
N GLY A 357 -7.91 13.20 1.93
CA GLY A 357 -7.75 14.53 1.34
C GLY A 357 -6.47 14.72 0.52
N SER A 358 -5.46 13.85 0.63
CA SER A 358 -4.22 13.94 -0.15
C SER A 358 -3.58 12.57 -0.44
N ALA A 359 -2.72 12.50 -1.46
CA ALA A 359 -1.96 11.28 -1.76
C ALA A 359 -0.97 10.90 -0.64
N GLN A 360 -0.46 11.88 0.10
CA GLN A 360 0.38 11.63 1.28
C GLN A 360 -0.43 10.97 2.39
N GLU A 361 -1.63 11.46 2.69
CA GLU A 361 -2.51 10.83 3.68
C GLU A 361 -2.87 9.38 3.31
N LEU A 362 -3.11 9.10 2.02
CA LEU A 362 -3.29 7.73 1.55
C LEU A 362 -2.04 6.87 1.79
N ALA A 363 -0.85 7.41 1.50
CA ALA A 363 0.42 6.73 1.76
C ALA A 363 0.60 6.43 3.26
N GLU A 364 0.25 7.38 4.14
CA GLU A 364 0.34 7.23 5.59
C GLU A 364 -0.53 6.07 6.09
N VAL A 365 -1.80 6.05 5.69
CA VAL A 365 -2.74 4.99 6.09
C VAL A 365 -2.30 3.64 5.51
N THR A 366 -1.85 3.60 4.26
CA THR A 366 -1.40 2.37 3.60
C THR A 366 -0.16 1.78 4.28
N ALA A 367 0.80 2.63 4.69
CA ALA A 367 1.98 2.20 5.44
C ALA A 367 1.62 1.67 6.83
N ALA A 368 0.67 2.31 7.53
CA ALA A 368 0.16 1.80 8.79
C ALA A 368 -0.47 0.40 8.63
N VAL A 369 -1.19 0.14 7.53
CA VAL A 369 -1.72 -1.19 7.22
C VAL A 369 -0.60 -2.20 6.97
N GLY A 370 0.43 -1.83 6.19
CA GLY A 370 1.59 -2.69 5.96
C GLY A 370 2.30 -3.08 7.27
N LEU A 371 2.53 -2.12 8.16
CA LEU A 371 3.14 -2.36 9.47
C LEU A 371 2.23 -3.21 10.38
N ALA A 372 0.91 -2.96 10.37
CA ALA A 372 -0.06 -3.80 11.08
C ALA A 372 -0.03 -5.24 10.58
N GLN A 373 0.07 -5.44 9.26
CA GLN A 373 0.10 -6.78 8.69
C GLN A 373 1.39 -7.54 9.02
N ASN A 374 2.52 -6.83 9.03
CA ASN A 374 3.78 -7.39 9.50
C ASN A 374 3.71 -7.79 10.98
N MET A 375 3.12 -6.93 11.82
CA MET A 375 2.90 -7.22 13.24
C MET A 375 2.09 -8.51 13.42
N ALA A 376 1.03 -8.71 12.63
CA ALA A 376 0.22 -9.92 12.69
C ALA A 376 1.03 -11.19 12.38
N ALA A 377 1.83 -11.15 11.32
CA ALA A 377 2.64 -12.27 10.88
C ALA A 377 3.71 -12.64 11.91
N LEU A 378 4.45 -11.65 12.44
CA LEU A 378 5.46 -11.87 13.47
C LEU A 378 4.84 -12.41 14.77
N ARG A 379 3.71 -11.84 15.20
CA ARG A 379 3.00 -12.29 16.39
C ARG A 379 2.52 -13.74 16.23
N ALA A 380 1.93 -14.10 15.08
CA ALA A 380 1.45 -15.45 14.85
C ALA A 380 2.59 -16.50 14.85
N LEU A 381 3.75 -16.13 14.29
CA LEU A 381 4.93 -16.99 14.25
C LEU A 381 5.64 -17.13 15.60
N SER A 382 5.51 -16.13 16.49
CA SER A 382 6.13 -16.14 17.83
C SER A 382 5.27 -16.78 18.92
N THR A 383 3.95 -16.93 18.73
CA THR A 383 3.06 -17.45 19.80
C THR A 383 2.60 -18.89 19.63
N GLU A 384 1.93 -19.26 18.53
CA GLU A 384 1.29 -20.59 18.40
C GLU A 384 1.38 -21.21 16.98
N GLY A 385 2.13 -20.59 16.06
CA GLY A 385 2.17 -21.01 14.66
C GLY A 385 0.86 -20.66 13.92
N ILE A 386 0.99 -20.32 12.64
CA ILE A 386 -0.09 -19.75 11.81
C ILE A 386 -1.31 -20.70 11.64
N GLN A 387 -1.10 -22.00 11.83
CA GLN A 387 -2.04 -23.05 11.41
C GLN A 387 -3.43 -22.95 12.08
N ARG A 388 -3.55 -22.78 13.41
CA ARG A 388 -4.87 -22.79 14.08
C ARG A 388 -5.82 -21.68 13.62
N GLY A 389 -5.32 -20.47 13.39
CA GLY A 389 -6.12 -19.33 12.94
C GLY A 389 -6.49 -19.43 11.46
N HIS A 390 -5.55 -19.88 10.61
CA HIS A 390 -5.80 -20.14 9.19
C HIS A 390 -6.81 -21.27 8.96
N MET A 391 -6.82 -22.30 9.81
CA MET A 391 -7.65 -23.49 9.61
C MET A 391 -9.15 -23.18 9.50
N ALA A 392 -9.67 -22.22 10.26
CA ALA A 392 -11.10 -21.86 10.20
C ALA A 392 -11.51 -21.23 8.85
N LEU A 393 -10.65 -20.38 8.28
CA LEU A 393 -10.88 -19.76 6.97
C LEU A 393 -10.54 -20.70 5.82
N HIS A 394 -9.47 -21.49 5.97
CA HIS A 394 -9.13 -22.56 5.04
C HIS A 394 -10.28 -23.57 4.92
N ALA A 395 -10.92 -23.93 6.03
CA ALA A 395 -12.10 -24.78 6.03
C ALA A 395 -13.28 -24.19 5.24
N ARG A 396 -13.47 -22.87 5.26
CA ARG A 396 -14.49 -22.20 4.41
C ARG A 396 -14.15 -22.33 2.93
N ASN A 397 -12.90 -22.15 2.54
CA ASN A 397 -12.47 -22.36 1.16
C ASN A 397 -12.67 -23.82 0.73
N ILE A 398 -12.32 -24.78 1.58
CA ILE A 398 -12.56 -26.21 1.33
C ILE A 398 -14.06 -26.50 1.19
N ALA A 399 -14.92 -25.89 2.01
CA ALA A 399 -16.38 -25.99 1.88
C ALA A 399 -16.87 -25.43 0.53
N ILE A 400 -16.38 -24.28 0.10
CA ILE A 400 -16.71 -23.67 -1.20
C ILE A 400 -16.25 -24.58 -2.34
N THR A 401 -15.02 -25.11 -2.29
CA THR A 401 -14.50 -26.07 -3.28
C THR A 401 -15.31 -27.35 -3.32
N ALA A 402 -15.91 -27.76 -2.19
CA ALA A 402 -16.82 -28.90 -2.11
C ALA A 402 -18.22 -28.61 -2.67
N GLY A 403 -18.54 -27.36 -3.02
CA GLY A 403 -19.82 -26.94 -3.59
C GLY A 403 -20.78 -26.30 -2.59
N ALA A 404 -20.35 -26.00 -1.36
CA ALA A 404 -21.18 -25.29 -0.39
C ALA A 404 -21.47 -23.86 -0.85
N SER A 405 -22.70 -23.40 -0.67
CA SER A 405 -23.14 -22.04 -1.02
C SER A 405 -23.98 -21.41 0.08
N GLY A 406 -24.00 -20.07 0.15
CA GLY A 406 -24.74 -19.34 1.18
C GLY A 406 -24.40 -19.82 2.61
N ALA A 407 -25.45 -20.13 3.39
CA ALA A 407 -25.32 -20.56 4.78
C ALA A 407 -24.57 -21.90 4.97
N ASP A 408 -24.50 -22.73 3.92
CA ASP A 408 -23.81 -24.03 4.01
C ASP A 408 -22.29 -23.89 4.14
N ILE A 409 -21.71 -22.80 3.65
CA ILE A 409 -20.26 -22.57 3.75
C ILE A 409 -19.82 -22.60 5.22
N ASP A 410 -20.52 -21.86 6.08
CA ASP A 410 -20.20 -21.78 7.50
C ASP A 410 -20.56 -23.05 8.28
N ARG A 411 -21.67 -23.69 7.94
CA ARG A 411 -22.08 -24.96 8.53
C ARG A 411 -21.04 -26.06 8.25
N VAL A 412 -20.67 -26.24 6.99
CA VAL A 412 -19.71 -27.25 6.56
C VAL A 412 -18.33 -26.95 7.13
N ALA A 413 -17.86 -25.70 7.04
CA ALA A 413 -16.56 -25.30 7.59
C ALA A 413 -16.43 -25.61 9.09
N LYS A 414 -17.46 -25.28 9.88
CA LYS A 414 -17.48 -25.59 11.33
C LYS A 414 -17.44 -27.09 11.59
N ALA A 415 -18.22 -27.87 10.84
CA ALA A 415 -18.30 -29.32 11.02
C ALA A 415 -16.99 -30.03 10.65
N ILE A 416 -16.31 -29.64 9.57
CA ILE A 416 -15.03 -30.26 9.17
C ILE A 416 -13.88 -29.88 10.12
N VAL A 417 -13.89 -28.66 10.66
CA VAL A 417 -12.93 -28.25 11.71
C VAL A 417 -13.19 -29.01 13.00
N ALA A 418 -14.45 -29.13 13.43
CA ALA A 418 -14.81 -29.87 14.64
C ALA A 418 -14.48 -31.37 14.53
N ALA A 419 -14.57 -31.93 13.32
CA ALA A 419 -14.17 -33.31 13.03
C ALA A 419 -12.66 -33.51 12.93
N GLY A 420 -11.86 -32.44 12.87
CA GLY A 420 -10.41 -32.50 12.66
C GLY A 420 -9.98 -32.96 11.26
N ASP A 421 -10.90 -33.01 10.30
CA ASP A 421 -10.67 -33.47 8.92
C ASP A 421 -11.07 -32.37 7.94
N VAL A 422 -10.15 -31.45 7.69
CA VAL A 422 -10.33 -30.31 6.77
C VAL A 422 -9.95 -30.73 5.35
N SER A 423 -10.77 -31.60 4.75
CA SER A 423 -10.60 -32.10 3.38
C SER A 423 -11.84 -31.88 2.52
N VAL A 424 -11.66 -31.77 1.19
CA VAL A 424 -12.78 -31.62 0.24
C VAL A 424 -13.72 -32.84 0.30
N GLY A 425 -13.16 -34.05 0.50
CA GLY A 425 -13.96 -35.26 0.65
C GLY A 425 -14.88 -35.21 1.86
N ARG A 426 -14.37 -34.79 3.03
CA ARG A 426 -15.18 -34.63 4.23
C ARG A 426 -16.21 -33.52 4.08
N ALA A 427 -15.83 -32.40 3.47
CA ALA A 427 -16.75 -31.30 3.21
C ALA A 427 -17.92 -31.72 2.31
N LYS A 428 -17.68 -32.53 1.27
CA LYS A 428 -18.74 -33.12 0.43
C LYS A 428 -19.67 -34.03 1.23
N GLN A 429 -19.11 -34.93 2.04
CA GLN A 429 -19.92 -35.80 2.91
C GLN A 429 -20.82 -34.99 3.85
N VAL A 430 -20.29 -33.97 4.51
CA VAL A 430 -21.06 -33.10 5.42
C VAL A 430 -22.13 -32.31 4.67
N LEU A 431 -21.85 -31.88 3.44
CA LEU A 431 -22.80 -31.18 2.59
C LEU A 431 -23.95 -32.12 2.17
N GLU A 432 -23.63 -33.35 1.76
CA GLU A 432 -24.58 -34.39 1.34
C GLU A 432 -25.39 -35.00 2.51
N SER A 433 -24.88 -34.92 3.74
CA SER A 433 -25.54 -35.46 4.95
C SER A 433 -26.66 -34.55 5.49
N SER A 434 -27.23 -33.69 4.65
CA SER A 434 -28.26 -32.70 5.03
C SER A 434 -29.66 -33.14 4.65
#